data_AF-A0A6N9J656-F1
#
_entry.id   AF-A0A6N9J656-F1
#
_cell.length_a   1.000
_cell.length_b   1.000
_cell.length_c   1.000
_cell.angle_alpha   90.00
_cell.angle_beta   90.00
_cell.angle_gamma   90.00
#
_symmetry.space_group_name_H-M   'P 1'
#
loop_
_entity.id
_entity.type
_entity.pdbx_description
1 polymer ?
#
loop_
_entity_poly.entity_id
_entity_poly.type
_entity_poly.pdbx_seq_one_letter_code
_entity_poly.pdbx_strand_id
1 'polypeptide(L)' 'MNRKISGFHQDEESFWVANLECGHKQHVRHNPPLIFRPWVNSDAGRKEHLGTYLDCKICEAELQS' A
#
# COMPACT_ATOMS: atom_id res chain seq x y z
N MET A 1 8.74 1.98 8.78
CA MET A 1 9.57 0.83 8.36
C MET A 1 9.14 0.28 7.00
N ASN A 2 10.05 0.18 6.04
CA ASN A 2 9.75 -0.29 4.67
C ASN A 2 9.50 -1.79 4.58
N ARG A 3 8.41 -2.17 3.90
CA ARG A 3 7.98 -3.55 3.68
C ARG A 3 7.57 -3.75 2.22
N LYS A 4 7.97 -4.86 1.63
CA LYS A 4 7.66 -5.21 0.25
C LYS A 4 6.17 -5.42 0.07
N ILE A 5 5.62 -4.91 -1.04
CA ILE A 5 4.25 -5.17 -1.44
C ILE A 5 4.15 -6.60 -1.97
N SER A 6 3.36 -7.43 -1.31
CA SER A 6 3.10 -8.82 -1.71
C SER A 6 1.87 -8.94 -2.61
N GLY A 7 0.97 -7.96 -2.59
CA GLY A 7 -0.19 -7.94 -3.48
C GLY A 7 -1.11 -6.76 -3.21
N PHE A 8 -2.24 -6.73 -3.93
CA PHE A 8 -3.26 -5.69 -3.81
C PHE A 8 -4.65 -6.32 -3.78
N HIS A 9 -5.57 -5.69 -3.07
CA HIS A 9 -6.99 -6.01 -3.12
C HIS A 9 -7.80 -4.74 -2.94
N GLN A 10 -9.10 -4.82 -3.23
CA GLN A 10 -10.05 -3.79 -2.84
C GLN A 10 -10.74 -4.20 -1.55
N ASP A 11 -10.98 -3.25 -0.64
CA ASP A 11 -11.85 -3.47 0.50
C ASP A 11 -13.34 -3.33 0.12
N GLU A 12 -14.22 -3.41 1.11
CA GLU A 12 -15.68 -3.35 0.95
C GLU A 12 -16.16 -2.03 0.31
N GLU A 13 -15.45 -0.94 0.50
CA GLU A 13 -15.71 0.38 -0.10
C GLU A 13 -15.02 0.57 -1.46
N SER A 14 -14.44 -0.50 -2.02
CA SER A 14 -13.71 -0.48 -3.29
C SER A 14 -12.41 0.34 -3.28
N PHE A 15 -11.82 0.66 -2.12
CA PHE A 15 -10.51 1.30 -2.08
C PHE A 15 -9.37 0.29 -2.21
N TRP A 16 -8.30 0.71 -2.88
CA TRP A 16 -7.12 -0.13 -3.06
C TRP A 16 -6.29 -0.22 -1.77
N VAL A 17 -6.02 -1.47 -1.36
CA VAL A 17 -5.21 -1.84 -0.21
C VAL A 17 -4.02 -2.67 -0.70
N ALA A 18 -2.82 -2.27 -0.32
CA ALA A 18 -1.60 -3.05 -0.52
C ALA A 18 -1.40 -4.02 0.66
N ASN A 19 -1.24 -5.29 0.34
CA ASN A 19 -0.76 -6.30 1.28
C ASN A 19 0.77 -6.23 1.34
N LEU A 20 1.33 -6.20 2.54
CA LEU A 20 2.76 -6.12 2.78
C LEU A 20 3.31 -7.48 3.24
N GLU A 21 4.58 -7.72 2.98
CA GLU A 21 5.27 -8.98 3.38
C GLU A 21 5.25 -9.24 4.88
N CYS A 22 5.10 -8.20 5.70
CA CYS A 22 4.98 -8.31 7.16
C CYS A 22 3.58 -8.77 7.63
N GLY A 23 2.64 -8.99 6.71
CA GLY A 23 1.25 -9.34 7.03
C GLY A 23 0.32 -8.13 7.22
N HIS A 24 0.88 -6.92 7.34
CA HIS A 24 0.09 -5.69 7.45
C HIS A 24 -0.48 -5.23 6.11
N LYS A 25 -1.53 -4.40 6.21
CA LYS A 25 -2.25 -3.82 5.08
C LYS A 25 -2.12 -2.30 5.11
N GLN A 26 -1.96 -1.68 3.94
CA GLN A 26 -1.89 -0.23 3.82
C GLN A 26 -2.77 0.27 2.67
N HIS A 27 -3.64 1.24 2.97
CA HIS A 27 -4.40 1.93 1.94
C HIS A 27 -3.46 2.69 0.98
N VAL A 28 -3.64 2.45 -0.32
CA VAL A 28 -2.81 3.04 -1.38
C VAL A 28 -3.62 3.93 -2.33
N ARG A 29 -4.84 4.31 -1.96
CA ARG A 29 -5.74 5.17 -2.75
C ARG A 29 -5.08 6.49 -3.19
N HIS A 30 -5.47 6.95 -4.37
CA HIS A 30 -5.10 8.27 -4.89
C HIS A 30 -6.12 9.31 -4.39
N ASN A 31 -5.68 10.28 -3.58
CA ASN A 31 -6.54 11.33 -3.05
C ASN A 31 -5.88 12.71 -3.19
N PRO A 32 -5.74 13.25 -4.41
CA PRO A 32 -5.15 14.56 -4.63
C PRO A 32 -6.03 15.66 -4.00
N PRO A 33 -5.44 16.74 -3.45
CA PRO A 33 -4.01 17.07 -3.44
C PRO A 33 -3.21 16.42 -2.30
N LEU A 34 -3.87 15.73 -1.37
CA LEU A 34 -3.28 15.26 -0.12
C LEU A 34 -2.39 14.02 -0.28
N ILE A 35 -2.73 13.11 -1.20
CA ILE A 35 -2.03 11.86 -1.45
C ILE A 35 -1.90 11.64 -2.95
N PHE A 36 -0.68 11.69 -3.47
CA PHE A 36 -0.39 11.48 -4.89
C PHE A 36 0.16 10.07 -5.13
N ARG A 37 -0.72 9.17 -5.61
CA ARG A 37 -0.41 7.78 -5.96
C ARG A 37 -1.16 7.38 -7.24
N PRO A 38 -0.94 8.07 -8.37
CA PRO A 38 -1.72 7.85 -9.58
C PRO A 38 -1.61 6.41 -10.10
N TRP A 39 -0.47 5.75 -9.86
CA TRP A 39 -0.19 4.37 -10.23
C TRP A 39 -1.18 3.34 -9.68
N VAL A 40 -1.86 3.63 -8.56
CA VAL A 40 -2.82 2.68 -7.96
C VAL A 40 -4.08 2.51 -8.80
N ASN A 41 -4.44 3.53 -9.60
CA ASN A 41 -5.70 3.55 -10.35
C ASN A 41 -5.67 2.62 -11.57
N SER A 42 -4.48 2.26 -12.05
CA SER A 42 -4.31 1.41 -13.21
C SER A 42 -3.79 0.04 -12.81
N ASP A 43 -4.29 -1.01 -13.46
CA ASP A 43 -3.80 -2.38 -13.25
C ASP A 43 -2.31 -2.52 -13.55
N ALA A 44 -1.85 -1.91 -14.66
CA ALA A 44 -0.44 -1.86 -15.00
C ALA A 44 0.41 -1.22 -13.89
N GLY A 45 -0.01 -0.05 -13.39
CA GLY A 45 0.71 0.64 -12.32
C GLY A 45 0.77 -0.19 -11.03
N ARG A 46 -0.31 -0.87 -10.64
CA ARG A 46 -0.26 -1.80 -9.50
C ARG A 46 0.70 -2.96 -9.74
N LYS A 47 0.70 -3.55 -10.94
CA LYS A 47 1.61 -4.65 -11.30
C LYS A 47 3.07 -4.20 -11.28
N GLU A 48 3.38 -3.01 -11.77
CA GLU A 48 4.73 -2.43 -11.73
C GLU A 48 5.20 -2.17 -10.30
N HIS A 49 4.28 -1.80 -9.41
CA HIS A 49 4.58 -1.57 -8.00
C HIS A 49 4.60 -2.85 -7.16
N LEU A 50 4.18 -3.99 -7.70
CA LEU A 50 4.23 -5.26 -7.00
C LEU A 50 5.69 -5.66 -6.75
N GLY A 51 6.04 -5.96 -5.51
CA GLY A 51 7.42 -6.21 -5.11
C GLY A 51 8.27 -4.96 -4.82
N THR A 52 7.72 -3.75 -4.95
CA THR A 52 8.34 -2.52 -4.41
C THR A 52 8.11 -2.40 -2.91
N TYR A 53 8.71 -1.41 -2.25
CA TYR A 53 8.61 -1.21 -0.81
C TYR A 53 7.69 -0.04 -0.46
N LEU A 54 6.80 -0.25 0.50
CA LEU A 54 6.03 0.80 1.14
C LEU A 54 6.42 0.92 2.60
N ASP A 55 6.37 2.14 3.11
CA ASP A 55 6.54 2.38 4.52
C ASP A 55 5.30 1.87 5.29
N CYS A 56 5.49 0.81 6.08
CA CYS A 56 4.47 0.23 6.91
C CYS A 56 4.39 0.98 8.24
N LYS A 57 3.31 1.75 8.42
CA LYS A 57 3.08 2.53 9.64
C LYS A 57 2.82 1.69 10.88
N ILE A 58 2.26 0.49 10.72
CA ILE A 58 2.03 -0.42 11.85
C ILE A 58 3.37 -0.96 12.37
N CYS A 59 4.21 -1.54 11.50
CA CYS A 59 5.55 -1.97 11.91
C CYS A 59 6.42 -0.82 12.46
N GLU A 60 6.24 0.40 11.94
CA GLU A 60 6.92 1.59 12.47
C GLU A 60 6.50 1.90 13.91
N ALA A 61 5.19 1.81 14.20
CA ALA A 61 4.66 2.03 15.53
C ALA A 61 5.02 0.90 16.51
N GLU A 62 5.01 -0.36 16.07
CA GLU A 62 5.36 -1.52 16.91
C GLU A 62 6.82 -1.53 17.37
N LEU A 63 7.73 -0.93 16.60
CA LEU A 63 9.14 -0.78 16.99
C LEU A 63 9.38 0.21 18.13
N GLN A 64 8.37 1.00 18.51
CA GLN A 64 8.47 2.04 19.54
C GLN A 64 7.79 1.65 20.86
N SER A 65 7.37 0.39 21.00
CA SER A 65 6.74 -0.15 22.22
C SER A 65 7.74 -0.79 23.18
#